data_AF-G6XFH4-F1
#
_entry.id   AF-G6XFH4-F1
#
_cell.length_a   1.000
_cell.length_b   1.000
_cell.length_c   1.000
_cell.angle_alpha   90.00
_cell.angle_beta   90.00
_cell.angle_gamma   90.00
#
_symmetry.space_group_name_H-M   'P 1'
#
loop_
_entity.id
_entity.type
_entity.pdbx_description
1 polymer ?
#
loop_
_entity_poly.entity_id
_entity_poly.type
_entity_poly.pdbx_seq_one_letter_code
_entity_poly.pdbx_strand_id
1 'polypeptide(L)'
;MDITGMTRTYLDEEPETRDDDDNKTLNSPISELEGRLFDQRKVLIFGGINDKIARDVTGRLLALAGASDKPIDVYVNSPGGHVESGDTIHDMIRFVDSVAPINMIGTGWVASAGALIYAAGRPERRVCLPNTRFLLHQPMGGVRGPATDIDIEAREIIKMRERLNRIFAKETGQSYEKVAKDTDRNYWMSAREAIEYGLVKRIINSATELKSE
;
A
#
# COMPACT_ATOMS: atom_id res chain seq x y z
N MET A 1 -16.95 -62.82 -31.75
CA MET A 1 -18.16 -63.60 -31.48
C MET A 1 -18.45 -63.37 -30.01
N ASP A 2 -19.40 -62.56 -29.54
CA ASP A 2 -20.59 -61.91 -30.12
C ASP A 2 -20.74 -60.52 -29.46
N ILE A 3 -20.98 -59.37 -30.12
CA ILE A 3 -22.21 -58.79 -30.73
C ILE A 3 -23.53 -58.86 -29.94
N THR A 4 -23.81 -57.77 -29.22
CA THR A 4 -25.11 -57.05 -29.06
C THR A 4 -24.72 -55.59 -28.76
N GLY A 5 -25.01 -54.52 -29.52
CA GLY A 5 -26.23 -54.10 -30.22
C GLY A 5 -27.23 -53.57 -29.18
N MET A 6 -27.74 -52.33 -29.13
CA MET A 6 -27.78 -51.20 -30.07
C MET A 6 -28.50 -50.02 -29.36
N THR A 7 -28.03 -48.78 -29.56
CA THR A 7 -28.79 -47.49 -29.62
C THR A 7 -29.49 -46.79 -28.42
N ARG A 8 -29.24 -45.45 -28.40
CA ARG A 8 -30.05 -44.29 -27.98
C ARG A 8 -30.18 -44.05 -26.46
N THR A 9 -30.01 -42.84 -25.93
CA THR A 9 -30.43 -41.51 -26.41
C THR A 9 -29.51 -40.39 -25.90
N TYR A 10 -29.20 -39.44 -26.77
CA TYR A 10 -28.85 -38.07 -26.40
C TYR A 10 -30.04 -37.48 -25.63
N LEU A 11 -29.79 -37.03 -24.40
CA LEU A 11 -30.71 -36.18 -23.64
C LEU A 11 -29.97 -34.88 -23.36
N ASP A 12 -30.34 -33.87 -24.16
CA ASP A 12 -30.44 -32.46 -23.85
C ASP A 12 -29.76 -32.00 -22.55
N GLU A 13 -28.54 -31.46 -22.66
CA GLU A 13 -28.04 -30.50 -21.68
C GLU A 13 -28.81 -29.20 -21.88
N GLU A 14 -29.73 -28.90 -20.97
CA GLU A 14 -30.33 -27.56 -20.88
C GLU A 14 -29.20 -26.53 -20.68
N PRO A 15 -29.20 -25.40 -21.40
CA PRO A 15 -28.19 -24.38 -21.17
C PRO A 15 -28.41 -23.81 -19.78
N GLU A 16 -27.42 -24.01 -18.88
CA GLU A 16 -27.34 -23.29 -17.61
C GLU A 16 -27.56 -21.80 -17.90
N THR A 17 -28.61 -21.25 -17.32
CA THR A 17 -28.89 -19.83 -17.34
C THR A 17 -27.67 -19.14 -16.75
N ARG A 18 -26.92 -18.40 -17.57
CA ARG A 18 -25.91 -17.47 -17.08
C ARG A 18 -26.61 -16.51 -16.13
N ASP A 19 -26.31 -16.64 -14.85
CA ASP A 19 -26.86 -15.79 -13.82
C ASP A 19 -26.60 -14.32 -14.19
N ASP A 20 -27.68 -13.54 -14.32
CA ASP A 20 -27.68 -12.08 -14.51
C ASP A 20 -27.09 -11.31 -13.28
N ASP A 21 -26.32 -11.99 -12.42
CA ASP A 21 -25.77 -11.45 -11.17
C ASP A 21 -24.43 -10.71 -11.38
N ASP A 22 -23.74 -10.97 -12.48
CA ASP A 22 -22.50 -10.26 -12.85
C ASP A 22 -22.71 -8.76 -13.11
N ASN A 23 -23.94 -8.34 -13.46
CA ASN A 23 -24.25 -6.95 -13.75
C ASN A 23 -24.73 -6.15 -12.52
N LYS A 24 -25.05 -6.82 -11.39
CA LYS A 24 -25.45 -6.14 -10.14
C LYS A 24 -24.26 -5.64 -9.34
N THR A 25 -23.09 -6.27 -9.48
CA THR A 25 -21.87 -5.83 -8.78
C THR A 25 -21.29 -4.54 -9.34
N LEU A 26 -21.49 -4.27 -10.64
CA LEU A 26 -21.03 -3.03 -11.31
C LEU A 26 -21.79 -1.76 -10.84
N ASN A 27 -23.06 -1.90 -10.43
CA ASN A 27 -23.93 -0.79 -10.01
C ASN A 27 -24.21 -0.74 -8.49
N SER A 28 -23.32 -1.31 -7.68
CA SER A 28 -23.39 -1.15 -6.22
C SER A 28 -23.06 0.28 -5.81
N PRO A 29 -23.70 0.87 -4.78
CA PRO A 29 -23.31 2.16 -4.21
C PRO A 29 -21.82 2.25 -3.83
N ILE A 30 -21.19 1.11 -3.54
CA ILE A 30 -19.74 1.00 -3.29
C ILE A 30 -18.94 1.26 -4.57
N SER A 31 -19.35 0.66 -5.69
CA SER A 31 -18.75 0.88 -7.02
C SER A 31 -18.87 2.34 -7.46
N GLU A 32 -20.04 2.96 -7.24
CA GLU A 32 -20.24 4.38 -7.52
C GLU A 32 -19.35 5.30 -6.68
N LEU A 33 -19.19 5.01 -5.39
CA LEU A 33 -18.31 5.77 -4.50
C LEU A 33 -16.84 5.66 -4.95
N GLU A 34 -16.38 4.44 -5.25
CA GLU A 34 -15.01 4.20 -5.70
C GLU A 34 -14.73 4.89 -7.04
N GLY A 35 -15.69 4.88 -7.97
CA GLY A 35 -15.61 5.62 -9.23
C GLY A 35 -15.47 7.12 -9.01
N ARG A 36 -16.32 7.71 -8.14
CA ARG A 36 -16.23 9.15 -7.82
C ARG A 36 -14.90 9.52 -7.14
N LEU A 37 -14.39 8.68 -6.24
CA LEU A 37 -13.09 8.90 -5.62
C LEU A 37 -11.96 8.84 -6.65
N PHE A 38 -12.04 7.88 -7.57
CA PHE A 38 -11.09 7.74 -8.66
C PHE A 38 -11.11 8.95 -9.60
N ASP A 39 -12.29 9.43 -9.99
CA ASP A 39 -12.44 10.66 -10.80
C ASP A 39 -11.87 11.89 -10.10
N GLN A 40 -11.97 11.93 -8.77
CA GLN A 40 -11.35 12.96 -7.93
C GLN A 40 -9.85 12.73 -7.67
N ARG A 41 -9.25 11.72 -8.31
CA ARG A 41 -7.82 11.35 -8.23
C ARG A 41 -7.39 10.99 -6.81
N LYS A 42 -8.24 10.24 -6.10
CA LYS A 42 -8.00 9.79 -4.72
C LYS A 42 -7.75 8.30 -4.69
N VAL A 43 -6.69 7.91 -3.98
CA VAL A 43 -6.34 6.50 -3.74
C VAL A 43 -6.30 6.25 -2.23
N LEU A 44 -6.94 5.17 -1.79
CA LEU A 44 -7.05 4.83 -0.37
C LEU A 44 -6.21 3.58 -0.07
N ILE A 45 -5.31 3.68 0.90
CA ILE A 45 -4.51 2.57 1.43
C ILE A 45 -4.93 2.34 2.88
N PHE A 46 -5.95 1.51 3.06
CA PHE A 46 -6.59 1.25 4.35
C PHE A 46 -6.48 -0.22 4.75
N GLY A 47 -6.04 -0.49 5.98
CA GLY A 47 -5.91 -1.84 6.51
C GLY A 47 -4.56 -2.50 6.23
N GLY A 48 -4.50 -3.83 6.38
CA GLY A 48 -3.25 -4.59 6.32
C GLY A 48 -2.68 -4.70 4.91
N ILE A 49 -1.39 -4.42 4.75
CA ILE A 49 -0.69 -4.44 3.46
C ILE A 49 -0.47 -5.88 3.00
N ASN A 50 -0.92 -6.19 1.78
CA ASN A 50 -0.79 -7.49 1.11
C ASN A 50 -0.80 -7.30 -0.42
N ASP A 51 -0.62 -8.39 -1.16
CA ASP A 51 -0.53 -8.34 -2.63
C ASP A 51 -1.80 -7.85 -3.32
N LYS A 52 -2.98 -8.10 -2.72
CA LYS A 52 -4.25 -7.59 -3.26
C LYS A 52 -4.28 -6.07 -3.21
N ILE A 53 -3.93 -5.48 -2.06
CA ILE A 53 -3.85 -4.01 -1.92
C ILE A 53 -2.75 -3.46 -2.82
N ALA A 54 -1.58 -4.10 -2.87
CA ALA A 54 -0.49 -3.65 -3.74
C ALA A 54 -0.89 -3.62 -5.21
N ARG A 55 -1.58 -4.65 -5.71
CA ARG A 55 -2.10 -4.69 -7.07
C ARG A 55 -3.13 -3.60 -7.33
N ASP A 56 -4.12 -3.43 -6.44
CA ASP A 56 -5.17 -2.43 -6.59
C ASP A 56 -4.60 -1.01 -6.62
N VAL A 57 -3.75 -0.66 -5.64
CA VAL A 57 -3.11 0.65 -5.55
C VAL A 57 -2.24 0.92 -6.78
N THR A 58 -1.44 -0.06 -7.21
CA THR A 58 -0.61 0.04 -8.42
C THR A 58 -1.45 0.32 -9.66
N GLY A 59 -2.54 -0.44 -9.86
CA GLY A 59 -3.45 -0.24 -10.98
C GLY A 59 -4.09 1.14 -10.98
N ARG A 60 -4.56 1.60 -9.82
CA ARG A 60 -5.17 2.95 -9.68
C ARG A 60 -4.16 4.05 -9.98
N LEU A 61 -2.95 3.97 -9.44
CA LEU A 61 -1.90 4.97 -9.67
C LEU A 61 -1.54 5.06 -11.16
N LEU A 62 -1.32 3.92 -11.83
CA LEU A 62 -1.02 3.87 -13.26
C LEU A 62 -2.15 4.45 -14.11
N ALA A 63 -3.41 4.07 -13.82
CA ALA A 63 -4.56 4.56 -14.55
C ALA A 63 -4.75 6.08 -14.38
N LEU A 64 -4.61 6.61 -13.16
CA LEU A 64 -4.71 8.05 -12.90
C LEU A 64 -3.61 8.85 -13.58
N ALA A 65 -2.37 8.34 -13.58
CA ALA A 65 -1.22 8.98 -14.22
C ALA A 65 -1.33 8.94 -15.74
N GLY A 66 -1.84 7.84 -16.30
CA GLY A 66 -2.10 7.71 -17.74
C GLY A 66 -3.21 8.65 -18.23
N ALA A 67 -4.14 9.04 -17.36
CA ALA A 67 -5.23 9.95 -17.70
C ALA A 67 -4.86 11.44 -17.59
N SER A 68 -3.94 11.82 -16.69
CA SER A 68 -3.51 13.21 -16.49
C SER A 68 -2.26 13.30 -15.61
N ASP A 69 -1.49 14.36 -15.80
CA ASP A 69 -0.34 14.82 -14.98
C ASP A 69 -0.74 15.59 -13.70
N LYS A 70 -2.04 15.78 -13.44
CA LYS A 70 -2.53 16.47 -12.25
C LYS A 70 -2.21 15.69 -10.97
N PRO A 71 -2.11 16.36 -9.80
CA PRO A 71 -1.81 15.67 -8.55
C PRO A 71 -2.77 14.52 -8.20
N ILE A 72 -2.26 13.54 -7.46
CA ILE A 72 -3.00 12.39 -6.92
C ILE A 72 -2.91 12.44 -5.40
N ASP A 73 -4.05 12.34 -4.72
CA ASP A 73 -4.10 12.31 -3.26
C ASP A 73 -4.15 10.85 -2.77
N VAL A 74 -3.11 10.41 -2.05
CA VAL A 74 -3.01 9.06 -1.49
C VAL A 74 -3.20 9.13 0.02
N TYR A 75 -4.29 8.53 0.50
CA TYR A 75 -4.63 8.50 1.92
C TYR A 75 -4.15 7.18 2.53
N VAL A 76 -3.34 7.26 3.60
CA VAL A 76 -2.72 6.10 4.25
C VAL A 76 -3.25 5.96 5.68
N ASN A 77 -3.84 4.79 5.96
CA ASN A 77 -4.26 4.34 7.29
C ASN A 77 -4.00 2.84 7.40
N SER A 78 -2.83 2.46 7.89
CA SER A 78 -2.40 1.06 7.85
C SER A 78 -1.56 0.66 9.06
N PRO A 79 -1.81 -0.52 9.66
CA PRO A 79 -0.91 -1.16 10.61
C PRO A 79 0.40 -1.67 9.97
N GLY A 80 0.51 -1.63 8.64
CA GLY A 80 1.53 -2.32 7.87
C GLY A 80 1.08 -3.71 7.43
N GLY A 81 2.04 -4.59 7.13
CA GLY A 81 1.78 -5.92 6.59
C GLY A 81 3.02 -6.47 5.90
N HIS A 82 2.83 -7.15 4.77
CA HIS A 82 3.90 -7.73 3.98
C HIS A 82 4.85 -6.67 3.44
N VAL A 83 6.16 -6.84 3.67
CA VAL A 83 7.17 -5.80 3.37
C VAL A 83 7.32 -5.62 1.88
N GLU A 84 7.34 -6.70 1.11
CA GLU A 84 7.54 -6.70 -0.34
C GLU A 84 6.32 -6.12 -1.08
N SER A 85 5.11 -6.35 -0.57
CA SER A 85 3.91 -5.64 -1.07
C SER A 85 4.00 -4.14 -0.74
N GLY A 86 4.59 -3.77 0.41
CA GLY A 86 4.90 -2.39 0.77
C GLY A 86 5.96 -1.76 -0.13
N ASP A 87 7.02 -2.51 -0.48
CA ASP A 87 8.07 -2.09 -1.42
C ASP A 87 7.47 -1.82 -2.81
N THR A 88 6.60 -2.72 -3.28
CA THR A 88 5.89 -2.53 -4.56
C THR A 88 5.14 -1.22 -4.59
N ILE A 89 4.33 -0.93 -3.55
CA ILE A 89 3.57 0.32 -3.48
C ILE A 89 4.51 1.53 -3.36
N HIS A 90 5.55 1.45 -2.53
CA HIS A 90 6.54 2.51 -2.38
C HIS A 90 7.20 2.88 -3.71
N ASP A 91 7.65 1.87 -4.47
CA ASP A 91 8.32 2.09 -5.75
C ASP A 91 7.35 2.62 -6.81
N MET A 92 6.12 2.11 -6.84
CA MET A 92 5.08 2.60 -7.75
C MET A 92 4.67 4.04 -7.47
N ILE A 93 4.61 4.46 -6.19
CA ILE A 93 4.39 5.87 -5.84
C ILE A 93 5.51 6.73 -6.44
N ARG A 94 6.78 6.37 -6.25
CA ARG A 94 7.91 7.14 -6.79
C ARG A 94 7.94 7.15 -8.31
N PHE A 95 7.64 6.00 -8.92
CA PHE A 95 7.57 5.87 -10.36
C PHE A 95 6.50 6.79 -10.95
N VAL A 96 5.30 6.80 -10.36
CA VAL A 96 4.18 7.64 -10.81
C VAL A 96 4.37 9.13 -10.47
N ASP A 97 4.98 9.46 -9.33
CA ASP A 97 5.28 10.84 -8.93
C ASP A 97 6.17 11.58 -9.95
N SER A 98 6.93 10.84 -10.77
CA SER A 98 7.70 11.42 -11.88
C SER A 98 6.83 12.00 -13.01
N VAL A 99 5.56 11.58 -13.09
CA VAL A 99 4.58 12.01 -14.10
C VAL A 99 3.47 12.87 -13.49
N ALA A 100 2.91 12.44 -12.35
CA ALA A 100 1.79 13.10 -11.68
C ALA A 100 2.13 13.26 -10.19
N PRO A 101 2.22 14.49 -9.64
CA PRO A 101 2.66 14.69 -8.26
C PRO A 101 1.79 13.96 -7.24
N ILE A 102 2.41 13.23 -6.30
CA ILE A 102 1.67 12.48 -5.28
C ILE A 102 1.70 13.22 -3.95
N ASN A 103 0.51 13.49 -3.41
CA ASN A 103 0.33 13.95 -2.04
C ASN A 103 0.08 12.74 -1.15
N MET A 104 0.88 12.59 -0.08
CA MET A 104 0.69 11.54 0.91
C MET A 104 -0.02 12.12 2.13
N ILE A 105 -1.20 11.60 2.45
CA ILE A 105 -2.03 12.06 3.57
C ILE A 105 -2.16 10.94 4.60
N GLY A 106 -1.50 11.11 5.74
CA GLY A 106 -1.60 10.18 6.87
C GLY A 106 -2.85 10.46 7.70
N THR A 107 -3.57 9.40 8.08
CA THR A 107 -4.73 9.49 9.00
C THR A 107 -4.84 8.24 9.87
N GLY A 108 -5.34 8.41 11.10
CA GLY A 108 -5.44 7.33 12.08
C GLY A 108 -4.07 6.83 12.52
N TRP A 109 -3.54 5.82 11.85
CA TRP A 109 -2.19 5.32 12.08
C TRP A 109 -1.49 4.91 10.79
N VAL A 110 -0.17 5.09 10.77
CA VAL A 110 0.70 4.78 9.65
C VAL A 110 1.91 4.05 10.20
N ALA A 111 1.88 2.72 10.13
CA ALA A 111 2.80 1.86 10.86
C ALA A 111 3.52 0.87 9.94
N SER A 112 4.78 0.53 10.28
CA SER A 112 5.53 -0.55 9.62
C SER A 112 5.58 -0.34 8.08
N ALA A 113 5.16 -1.32 7.27
CA ALA A 113 5.06 -1.18 5.82
C ALA A 113 4.19 0.02 5.37
N GLY A 114 3.19 0.44 6.16
CA GLY A 114 2.43 1.66 5.90
C GLY A 114 3.28 2.93 6.03
N ALA A 115 4.22 2.97 6.98
CA ALA A 115 5.18 4.06 7.11
C ALA A 115 6.23 4.06 6.01
N LEU A 116 6.66 2.89 5.53
CA LEU A 116 7.48 2.76 4.33
C LEU A 116 6.78 3.37 3.11
N ILE A 117 5.53 2.96 2.85
CA ILE A 117 4.70 3.50 1.77
C ILE A 117 4.55 5.02 1.90
N TYR A 118 4.25 5.52 3.10
CA TYR A 118 4.09 6.95 3.35
C TYR A 118 5.37 7.74 3.04
N ALA A 119 6.55 7.19 3.38
CA ALA A 119 7.85 7.78 3.10
C ALA A 119 8.22 7.78 1.60
N ALA A 120 7.45 7.12 0.72
CA ALA A 120 7.67 7.16 -0.72
C ALA A 120 7.40 8.54 -1.34
N GLY A 121 6.44 9.29 -0.79
CA GLY A 121 6.12 10.63 -1.24
C GLY A 121 7.23 11.63 -0.90
N ARG A 122 7.38 12.67 -1.73
CA ARG A 122 8.39 13.71 -1.49
C ARG A 122 8.17 14.40 -0.15
N PRO A 123 9.22 14.73 0.62
CA PRO A 123 9.09 15.30 1.96
C PRO A 123 8.10 16.46 2.05
N GLU A 124 8.11 17.38 1.10
CA GLU A 124 7.22 18.54 1.04
C GLU A 124 5.74 18.19 0.84
N ARG A 125 5.44 17.03 0.22
CA ARG A 125 4.07 16.54 -0.06
C ARG A 125 3.58 15.49 0.94
N ARG A 126 4.29 15.28 2.05
CA ARG A 126 3.86 14.39 3.15
C ARG A 126 3.16 15.18 4.24
N VAL A 127 1.83 15.07 4.31
CA VAL A 127 1.00 15.72 5.35
C VAL A 127 0.24 14.70 6.18
N CYS A 128 -0.22 15.07 7.37
CA CYS A 128 -1.06 14.18 8.19
C CYS A 128 -2.17 14.93 8.93
N LEU A 129 -3.17 14.19 9.39
CA LEU A 129 -4.22 14.72 10.26
C LEU A 129 -3.78 14.76 11.72
N PRO A 130 -4.41 15.58 12.60
CA PRO A 130 -3.89 15.87 13.94
C PRO A 130 -3.76 14.66 14.86
N ASN A 131 -4.64 13.67 14.71
CA ASN A 131 -4.65 12.46 15.54
C ASN A 131 -3.83 11.30 14.95
N THR A 132 -3.10 11.55 13.86
CA THR A 132 -2.30 10.50 13.20
C THR A 132 -1.16 10.07 14.10
N ARG A 133 -0.99 8.76 14.25
CA ARG A 133 0.17 8.15 14.90
C ARG A 133 1.03 7.42 13.88
N PHE A 134 2.34 7.50 14.06
CA PHE A 134 3.31 6.79 13.23
C PHE A 134 4.04 5.74 14.05
N LEU A 135 4.38 4.62 13.42
CA LEU A 135 5.20 3.57 14.02
C LEU A 135 6.28 3.14 13.05
N LEU A 136 7.53 3.28 13.48
CA LEU A 136 8.68 2.65 12.82
C LEU A 136 9.19 1.50 13.72
N HIS A 137 9.57 0.40 13.09
CA HIS A 137 10.17 -0.76 13.76
C HIS A 137 10.93 -1.61 12.73
N GLN A 138 11.77 -2.52 13.20
CA GLN A 138 12.44 -3.50 12.34
C GLN A 138 11.44 -4.48 11.69
N PRO A 139 11.75 -5.02 10.50
CA PRO A 139 10.91 -6.03 9.88
C PRO A 139 10.80 -7.27 10.79
N MET A 140 9.64 -7.91 10.76
CA MET A 140 9.38 -9.15 11.48
C MET A 140 9.29 -10.28 10.47
N GLY A 141 9.90 -11.42 10.78
CA GLY A 141 9.85 -12.62 9.95
C GLY A 141 10.10 -13.87 10.78
N GLY A 142 9.95 -15.02 10.14
CA GLY A 142 10.21 -16.31 10.76
C GLY A 142 10.41 -17.37 9.69
N VAL A 143 11.40 -18.22 9.90
CA VAL A 143 11.76 -19.32 9.01
C VAL A 143 11.81 -20.62 9.79
N ARG A 144 11.44 -21.73 9.16
CA ARG A 144 11.62 -23.09 9.65
C ARG A 144 12.14 -23.95 8.51
N GLY A 145 13.08 -24.85 8.80
CA GLY A 145 13.66 -25.71 7.78
C GLY A 145 15.08 -26.16 8.12
N PRO A 146 15.82 -26.70 7.14
CA PRO A 146 17.25 -26.97 7.26
C PRO A 146 18.04 -25.77 7.77
N ALA A 147 19.15 -26.04 8.46
CA ALA A 147 20.00 -24.98 9.01
C ALA A 147 20.53 -24.02 7.93
N THR A 148 20.77 -24.51 6.71
CA THR A 148 21.19 -23.70 5.56
C THR A 148 20.12 -22.69 5.17
N ASP A 149 18.86 -23.10 5.13
CA ASP A 149 17.75 -22.24 4.72
C ASP A 149 17.48 -21.19 5.81
N ILE A 150 17.60 -21.58 7.09
CA ILE A 150 17.51 -20.65 8.22
C ILE A 150 18.61 -19.57 8.14
N ASP A 151 19.87 -19.94 7.84
CA ASP A 151 20.97 -18.96 7.70
C ASP A 151 20.72 -18.00 6.52
N ILE A 152 20.21 -18.51 5.39
CA ILE A 152 19.87 -17.68 4.22
C ILE A 152 18.80 -16.65 4.58
N GLU A 153 17.67 -17.08 5.12
CA GLU A 153 16.55 -16.18 5.47
C GLU A 153 16.94 -15.18 6.57
N ALA A 154 17.78 -15.62 7.54
CA ALA A 154 18.31 -14.73 8.57
C ALA A 154 19.20 -13.61 7.99
N ARG A 155 19.98 -13.90 6.94
CA ARG A 155 20.77 -12.87 6.24
C ARG A 155 19.89 -11.91 5.46
N GLU A 156 18.85 -12.42 4.79
CA GLU A 156 17.94 -11.58 4.02
C GLU A 156 17.13 -10.62 4.90
N ILE A 157 16.61 -11.07 6.06
CA ILE A 157 15.92 -10.14 6.98
C ILE A 157 16.84 -9.06 7.54
N ILE A 158 18.13 -9.36 7.75
CA ILE A 158 19.14 -8.38 8.17
C ILE A 158 19.36 -7.34 7.06
N LYS A 159 19.52 -7.78 5.80
CA LYS A 159 19.65 -6.88 4.64
C LYS A 159 18.41 -6.01 4.45
N MET A 160 17.23 -6.60 4.60
CA MET A 160 15.96 -5.87 4.54
C MET A 160 15.88 -4.79 5.62
N ARG A 161 16.20 -5.12 6.87
CA ARG A 161 16.24 -4.15 7.97
C ARG A 161 17.20 -3.01 7.67
N GLU A 162 18.40 -3.31 7.17
CA GLU A 162 19.38 -2.29 6.80
C GLU A 162 18.85 -1.37 5.70
N ARG A 163 18.30 -1.94 4.63
CA ARG A 163 17.71 -1.19 3.51
C ARG A 163 16.60 -0.25 3.99
N LEU A 164 15.66 -0.75 4.79
CA LEU A 164 14.55 0.05 5.32
C LEU A 164 15.05 1.19 6.20
N ASN A 165 16.03 0.94 7.08
CA ASN A 165 16.63 2.00 7.90
C ASN A 165 17.34 3.05 7.05
N ARG A 166 18.01 2.66 5.95
CA ARG A 166 18.61 3.62 5.01
C ARG A 166 17.56 4.45 4.27
N ILE A 167 16.44 3.85 3.88
CA ILE A 167 15.30 4.57 3.29
C ILE A 167 14.78 5.61 4.28
N PHE A 168 14.45 5.21 5.52
CA PHE A 168 13.95 6.16 6.51
C PHE A 168 14.97 7.24 6.85
N ALA A 169 16.26 6.91 6.98
CA ALA A 169 17.31 7.91 7.23
C ALA A 169 17.36 8.97 6.11
N LYS A 170 17.35 8.52 4.84
CA LYS A 170 17.30 9.41 3.68
C LYS A 170 16.05 10.28 3.69
N GLU A 171 14.89 9.68 3.89
CA GLU A 171 13.60 10.38 3.75
C GLU A 171 13.28 11.31 4.91
N THR A 172 13.80 11.03 6.09
CA THR A 172 13.59 11.85 7.29
C THR A 172 14.70 12.88 7.52
N GLY A 173 15.86 12.71 6.87
CA GLY A 173 17.06 13.51 7.14
C GLY A 173 17.78 13.13 8.43
N GLN A 174 17.33 12.09 9.14
CA GLN A 174 18.01 11.57 10.32
C GLN A 174 19.24 10.75 9.92
N SER A 175 20.26 10.71 10.79
CA SER A 175 21.39 9.79 10.63
C SER A 175 20.92 8.33 10.63
N TYR A 176 21.60 7.47 9.87
CA TYR A 176 21.31 6.03 9.86
C TYR A 176 21.38 5.42 11.27
N GLU A 177 22.36 5.83 12.09
CA GLU A 177 22.58 5.31 13.44
C GLU A 177 21.40 5.61 14.35
N LYS A 178 20.85 6.83 14.26
CA LYS A 178 19.64 7.23 14.99
C LYS A 178 18.44 6.40 14.55
N VAL A 179 18.19 6.29 13.25
CA VAL A 179 17.08 5.48 12.73
C VAL A 179 17.22 4.03 13.17
N ALA A 180 18.40 3.43 13.03
CA ALA A 180 18.64 2.04 13.41
C ALA A 180 18.42 1.79 14.91
N LYS A 181 18.78 2.75 15.76
CA LYS A 181 18.52 2.68 17.20
C LYS A 181 17.02 2.80 17.50
N ASP A 182 16.36 3.79 16.89
CA ASP A 182 14.95 4.07 17.14
C ASP A 182 14.09 2.91 16.62
N THR A 183 14.41 2.29 15.48
CA THR A 183 13.65 1.17 14.91
C THR A 183 13.97 -0.22 15.48
N ASP A 184 14.94 -0.36 16.39
CA ASP A 184 15.22 -1.67 17.03
C ASP A 184 14.02 -2.19 17.82
N ARG A 185 13.13 -1.30 18.27
CA ARG A 185 11.85 -1.63 18.89
C ARG A 185 10.74 -0.80 18.26
N ASN A 186 9.53 -0.94 18.79
CA ASN A 186 8.38 -0.14 18.38
C ASN A 186 8.60 1.33 18.75
N TYR A 187 8.91 2.17 17.76
CA TYR A 187 9.07 3.61 17.92
C TYR A 187 7.83 4.34 17.46
N TRP A 188 6.97 4.67 18.43
CA TRP A 188 5.75 5.41 18.19
C TRP A 188 6.00 6.92 18.20
N MET A 189 5.34 7.62 17.29
CA MET A 189 5.33 9.07 17.21
C MET A 189 3.89 9.57 17.08
N SER A 190 3.57 10.64 17.80
CA SER A 190 2.46 11.53 17.49
C SER A 190 2.72 12.28 16.18
N ALA A 191 1.68 12.94 15.66
CA ALA A 191 1.81 13.78 14.47
C ALA A 191 2.87 14.89 14.60
N ARG A 192 3.04 15.47 15.79
CA ARG A 192 4.06 16.50 16.06
C ARG A 192 5.47 15.90 16.11
N GLU A 193 5.65 14.82 16.84
CA GLU A 193 6.93 14.10 16.90
C GLU A 193 7.35 13.61 15.51
N ALA A 194 6.40 13.20 14.66
CA ALA A 194 6.69 12.80 13.28
C ALA A 194 7.15 13.97 12.39
N ILE A 195 6.75 15.21 12.67
CA ILE A 195 7.30 16.41 12.02
C ILE A 195 8.73 16.65 12.50
N GLU A 196 8.96 16.64 13.82
CA GLU A 196 10.28 16.83 14.41
C GLU A 196 11.27 15.75 13.95
N TYR A 197 10.79 14.54 13.75
CA TYR A 197 11.57 13.43 13.21
C TYR A 197 11.87 13.57 11.71
N GLY A 198 11.14 14.42 10.97
CA GLY A 198 11.30 14.65 9.53
C GLY A 198 10.45 13.73 8.64
N LEU A 199 9.59 12.89 9.22
CA LEU A 199 8.71 12.00 8.46
C LEU A 199 7.54 12.75 7.81
N VAL A 200 7.02 13.78 8.49
CA VAL A 200 5.86 14.57 8.04
C VAL A 200 6.27 16.04 7.85
N LYS A 201 5.79 16.68 6.79
CA LYS A 201 6.01 18.11 6.57
C LYS A 201 5.21 18.98 7.51
N ARG A 202 3.90 18.72 7.59
CA ARG A 202 2.94 19.51 8.37
C ARG A 202 1.68 18.72 8.69
N ILE A 203 1.00 19.17 9.73
CA ILE A 203 -0.35 18.73 10.09
C ILE A 203 -1.36 19.63 9.36
N ILE A 204 -2.41 19.02 8.81
CA ILE A 204 -3.55 19.73 8.21
C ILE A 204 -4.84 19.43 8.97
N ASN A 205 -5.74 20.42 9.08
CA ASN A 205 -7.01 20.26 9.80
C ASN A 205 -8.23 20.20 8.87
N SER A 206 -8.06 20.60 7.61
CA SER A 206 -9.14 20.68 6.62
C SER A 206 -8.66 20.33 5.22
N ALA A 207 -9.59 19.92 4.35
CA ALA A 207 -9.28 19.56 2.97
C ALA A 207 -8.80 20.75 2.12
N THR A 208 -9.15 21.98 2.49
CA THR A 208 -8.72 23.18 1.77
C THR A 208 -7.22 23.45 1.92
N GLU A 209 -6.63 23.00 3.03
CA GLU A 209 -5.19 23.14 3.31
C GLU A 209 -4.31 22.25 2.43
N LEU A 210 -4.87 21.28 1.68
CA LEU A 210 -4.13 20.48 0.69
C LEU A 210 -3.76 21.27 -0.57
N LYS A 211 -4.55 22.30 -0.90
CA LYS A 211 -4.35 23.14 -2.09
C LYS A 211 -3.52 24.39 -1.80
N SER A 212 -3.20 24.63 -0.53
CA SER A 212 -2.46 25.80 -0.06
C SER A 212 -0.96 25.55 -0.20
N GLU A 213 -0.44 25.73 -1.40
CA GLU A 213 1.00 25.96 -1.69
C GLU A 213 1.16 27.14 -2.65
#